data_AF-A0A819FSP9-F1
#
_entry.id   AF-A0A819FSP9-F1
#
_cell.length_a   1.000
_cell.length_b   1.000
_cell.length_c   1.000
_cell.angle_alpha   90.00
_cell.angle_beta   90.00
_cell.angle_gamma   90.00
#
_symmetry.space_group_name_H-M   'P 1'
#
loop_
_entity.id
_entity.type
_entity.pdbx_description
1 polymer ?
#
loop_
_entity_poly.entity_id
_entity_poly.type
_entity_poly.pdbx_seq_one_letter_code
_entity_poly.pdbx_strand_id
1 'polypeptide(L)'
;MGAAQSFYARILRNYEPQLSLLHEKTQLLNERLLNSFTPLELIAIASIVTACGIGFYRFLFGHDEDIPTRIKQTIFRLARHLPIVQREIAKARNDTLKSVYADMAKSIQGHEFAKALPEKGLSKDELMDKLQNYRSFENINYSSGKVSGCVYKLSKSDTVEIYNTVFNLFGDTNPLHADVFPDIRTMEAEVVRCVATMFHGDDNVCGTMTSGGTESILMACKTYRDMALAKGIKNPEM
;
A
#
# COMPACT_ATOMS: atom_id res chain seq x y z
N MET A 1 -18.31 20.16 51.02
CA MET A 1 -19.12 19.60 49.91
C MET A 1 -20.34 20.45 49.54
N GLY A 2 -21.06 21.11 50.47
CA GLY A 2 -22.31 21.84 50.15
C GLY A 2 -22.20 23.13 49.31
N ALA A 3 -21.09 23.87 49.37
CA ALA A 3 -20.94 25.14 48.64
C ALA A 3 -20.79 24.98 47.12
N ALA A 4 -20.15 23.89 46.67
CA ALA A 4 -20.03 23.58 45.24
C ALA A 4 -21.38 23.16 44.63
N GLN A 5 -22.18 22.40 45.38
CA GLN A 5 -23.55 22.03 44.98
C GLN A 5 -24.48 23.25 44.89
N SER A 6 -24.38 24.22 45.80
CA SER A 6 -25.22 25.43 45.75
C SER A 6 -24.85 26.36 44.60
N PHE A 7 -23.56 26.42 44.22
CA PHE A 7 -23.09 27.19 43.08
C PHE A 7 -23.57 26.59 41.74
N TYR A 8 -23.41 25.28 41.56
CA TYR A 8 -23.95 24.57 40.39
C TYR A 8 -25.48 24.67 40.28
N ALA A 9 -26.20 24.53 41.39
CA ALA A 9 -27.66 24.66 41.41
C ALA A 9 -28.14 26.08 41.05
N ARG A 10 -27.33 27.10 41.30
CA ARG A 10 -27.62 28.50 40.94
C ARG A 10 -27.30 28.78 39.47
N ILE A 11 -26.23 28.19 38.93
CA ILE A 11 -25.93 28.22 37.49
C ILE A 11 -27.07 27.54 36.72
N LEU A 12 -27.45 26.31 37.08
CA LEU A 12 -28.52 25.58 36.40
C LEU A 12 -29.86 26.33 36.42
N ARG A 13 -30.22 26.99 37.53
CA ARG A 13 -31.42 27.85 37.62
C ARG A 13 -31.39 29.05 36.66
N ASN A 14 -30.23 29.65 36.42
CA ASN A 14 -30.11 30.75 35.46
C ASN A 14 -30.27 30.29 34.00
N TYR A 15 -29.91 29.03 33.70
CA TYR A 15 -30.08 28.43 32.38
C TYR A 15 -31.42 27.71 32.20
N GLU A 16 -32.16 27.44 33.29
CA GLU A 16 -33.46 26.76 33.30
C GLU A 16 -34.47 27.34 32.29
N PRO A 17 -34.71 28.66 32.19
CA PRO A 17 -35.63 29.21 31.19
C PRO A 17 -35.11 29.06 29.74
N GLN A 18 -33.79 29.03 29.54
CA GLN A 18 -33.18 28.83 28.22
C GLN A 18 -33.28 27.36 27.81
N LEU A 19 -33.11 26.44 28.77
CA LEU A 19 -33.27 25.01 28.59
C LEU A 19 -34.74 24.63 28.34
N SER A 20 -35.68 25.24 29.05
CA SER A 20 -37.12 25.00 28.83
C SER A 20 -37.57 25.50 27.46
N LEU A 21 -37.12 26.70 27.05
CA LEU A 21 -37.39 27.25 25.71
C LEU A 21 -36.78 26.38 24.61
N LEU A 22 -35.56 25.88 24.83
CA LEU A 22 -34.92 24.96 23.89
C LEU A 22 -35.73 23.65 23.78
N HIS A 23 -36.14 23.09 24.92
CA HIS A 23 -36.92 21.85 24.97
C HIS A 23 -38.25 21.99 24.23
N GLU A 24 -38.98 23.08 24.46
CA GLU A 24 -40.24 23.39 23.78
C GLU A 24 -40.03 23.51 22.26
N LYS A 25 -39.00 24.25 21.82
CA LYS A 25 -38.65 24.37 20.40
C LYS A 25 -38.26 23.02 19.78
N THR A 26 -37.54 22.18 20.52
CA THR A 26 -37.17 20.83 20.05
C THR A 26 -38.40 19.93 19.91
N GLN A 27 -39.34 19.98 20.86
CA GLN A 27 -40.59 19.22 20.77
C GLN A 27 -41.43 19.67 19.57
N LEU A 28 -41.62 20.98 19.38
CA LEU A 28 -42.35 21.52 18.23
C LEU A 28 -41.72 21.13 16.88
N LEU A 29 -40.39 21.11 16.81
CA LEU A 29 -39.66 20.68 15.63
C LEU A 29 -39.87 19.16 15.38
N ASN A 30 -39.76 18.34 16.43
CA ASN A 30 -39.96 16.90 16.33
C ASN A 30 -41.38 16.53 15.90
N GLU A 31 -42.40 17.18 16.46
CA GLU A 31 -43.79 16.98 16.05
C GLU A 31 -44.02 17.35 14.58
N ARG A 32 -43.49 18.50 14.13
CA ARG A 32 -43.58 18.91 12.73
C ARG A 32 -42.89 17.93 11.78
N LEU A 33 -41.71 17.42 12.17
CA LEU A 33 -40.92 16.48 11.38
C LEU A 33 -41.58 15.10 11.32
N LEU A 34 -42.07 14.57 12.44
CA LEU A 34 -42.77 13.27 12.51
C LEU A 34 -44.13 13.29 11.80
N ASN A 35 -44.79 14.45 11.72
CA ASN A 35 -46.03 14.62 10.95
C ASN A 35 -45.80 14.66 9.44
N SER A 36 -44.58 14.97 8.99
CA SER A 36 -44.25 15.15 7.57
C SER A 36 -43.42 13.99 7.00
N PHE A 37 -42.72 13.24 7.85
CA PHE A 37 -41.80 12.17 7.46
C PHE A 37 -41.89 10.99 8.43
N THR A 38 -41.73 9.79 7.90
CA THR A 38 -41.61 8.58 8.72
C THR A 38 -40.29 8.60 9.51
N PRO A 39 -40.21 7.90 10.67
CA PRO A 39 -38.98 7.81 11.45
C PRO A 39 -37.76 7.31 10.65
N LEU A 40 -37.98 6.41 9.68
CA LEU A 40 -36.91 5.88 8.82
C LEU A 40 -36.38 6.94 7.84
N GLU A 41 -37.28 7.74 7.25
CA GLU A 41 -36.91 8.85 6.37
C GLU A 41 -36.13 9.92 7.13
N LEU A 42 -36.51 10.23 8.37
CA LEU A 42 -35.77 11.15 9.22
C LEU A 42 -34.35 10.66 9.54
N ILE A 43 -34.20 9.38 9.88
CA ILE A 43 -32.88 8.76 10.10
C ILE A 43 -32.06 8.80 8.82
N ALA A 44 -32.65 8.50 7.66
CA ALA A 44 -31.97 8.55 6.37
C ALA A 44 -31.51 9.98 6.03
N ILE A 45 -32.39 10.98 6.16
CA ILE A 45 -32.09 12.38 5.91
C ILE A 45 -30.98 12.86 6.86
N ALA A 46 -31.09 12.60 8.17
CA ALA A 46 -30.08 12.99 9.15
C ALA A 46 -28.72 12.34 8.86
N SER A 47 -28.70 11.06 8.47
CA SER A 47 -27.49 10.33 8.11
C SER A 47 -26.83 10.91 6.85
N ILE A 48 -27.64 11.22 5.82
CA ILE A 48 -27.16 11.84 4.58
C ILE A 48 -26.60 13.23 4.87
N VAL A 49 -27.34 14.08 5.58
CA VAL A 49 -26.89 15.44 5.93
C VAL A 49 -25.61 15.40 6.74
N THR A 50 -25.50 14.48 7.70
CA THR A 50 -24.28 14.30 8.51
C THR A 50 -23.10 13.82 7.65
N ALA A 51 -23.32 12.83 6.78
CA ALA A 51 -22.29 12.33 5.87
C ALA A 51 -21.83 13.41 4.87
N CYS A 52 -22.76 14.17 4.29
CA CYS A 52 -22.49 15.31 3.43
C CYS A 52 -21.73 16.41 4.17
N GLY A 53 -22.13 16.73 5.41
CA GLY A 53 -21.47 17.71 6.26
C GLY A 53 -20.04 17.31 6.62
N ILE A 54 -19.82 16.04 7.00
CA ILE A 54 -18.47 15.50 7.24
C ILE A 54 -17.65 15.51 5.94
N GLY A 55 -18.24 15.11 4.81
CA GLY A 55 -17.59 15.13 3.50
C GLY A 55 -17.17 16.55 3.09
N PHE A 56 -18.05 17.53 3.27
CA PHE A 56 -17.80 18.93 2.99
C PHE A 56 -16.76 19.53 3.93
N TYR A 57 -16.83 19.23 5.23
CA TYR A 57 -15.82 19.63 6.20
C TYR A 57 -14.44 19.07 5.85
N ARG A 58 -14.36 17.79 5.48
CA ARG A 58 -13.10 17.18 5.01
C ARG A 58 -12.62 17.80 3.70
N PHE A 59 -13.52 18.13 2.79
CA PHE A 59 -13.18 18.82 1.54
C PHE A 59 -12.59 20.21 1.77
N LEU A 60 -13.05 20.95 2.80
CA LEU A 60 -12.54 22.28 3.12
C LEU A 60 -11.28 22.24 4.00
N PHE A 61 -11.23 21.37 5.01
CA PHE A 61 -10.21 21.42 6.07
C PHE A 61 -9.37 20.16 6.20
N GLY A 62 -9.59 19.13 5.38
CA GLY A 62 -8.95 17.81 5.53
C GLY A 62 -7.75 17.56 4.62
N HIS A 63 -7.40 18.48 3.72
CA HIS A 63 -6.27 18.35 2.79
C HIS A 63 -5.38 19.58 2.91
N ASP A 64 -4.10 19.43 2.59
CA ASP A 64 -3.11 20.52 2.58
C ASP A 64 -3.03 21.21 1.20
N GLU A 65 -3.79 20.73 0.19
CA GLU A 65 -3.81 21.26 -1.19
C GLU A 65 -4.72 22.48 -1.39
N ASP A 66 -4.49 23.32 -2.40
CA ASP A 66 -5.37 24.46 -2.72
C ASP A 66 -6.78 24.05 -3.18
N ILE A 67 -7.79 24.87 -2.86
CA ILE A 67 -9.20 24.66 -3.26
C ILE A 67 -9.38 24.39 -4.77
N PRO A 68 -8.72 25.10 -5.71
CA PRO A 68 -8.85 24.82 -7.15
C PRO A 68 -8.37 23.43 -7.54
N THR A 69 -7.29 22.94 -6.91
CA THR A 69 -6.77 21.59 -7.11
C THR A 69 -7.79 20.54 -6.67
N ARG A 70 -8.42 20.74 -5.50
CA ARG A 70 -9.46 19.84 -4.97
C ARG A 70 -10.68 19.78 -5.89
N ILE A 71 -11.12 20.93 -6.41
CA ILE A 71 -12.23 21.00 -7.37
C ILE A 71 -11.86 20.23 -8.65
N LYS A 72 -10.67 20.48 -9.21
CA LYS A 72 -10.19 19.80 -10.42
C LYS A 72 -10.12 18.28 -10.23
N GLN A 73 -9.58 17.80 -9.11
CA GLN A 73 -9.53 16.38 -8.79
C GLN A 73 -10.92 15.77 -8.61
N THR A 74 -11.87 16.50 -8.02
CA THR A 74 -13.25 16.04 -7.83
C THR A 74 -13.97 15.93 -9.17
N ILE A 75 -13.86 16.96 -10.02
CA ILE A 75 -14.39 16.94 -11.38
C ILE A 75 -13.76 15.80 -12.17
N PHE A 76 -12.45 15.60 -12.07
CA PHE A 76 -11.76 14.50 -12.76
C PHE A 76 -12.26 13.13 -12.28
N ARG A 77 -12.45 12.94 -10.96
CA ARG A 77 -13.03 11.71 -10.40
C ARG A 77 -14.44 11.45 -10.93
N LEU A 78 -15.30 12.47 -10.97
CA LEU A 78 -16.65 12.36 -11.51
C LEU A 78 -16.64 12.10 -13.03
N ALA A 79 -15.80 12.81 -13.79
CA ALA A 79 -15.66 12.64 -15.23
C ALA A 79 -15.19 11.22 -15.59
N ARG A 80 -14.35 10.58 -14.77
CA ARG A 80 -13.94 9.18 -14.94
C ARG A 80 -15.09 8.16 -14.81
N HIS A 81 -16.25 8.55 -14.28
CA HIS A 81 -17.44 7.69 -14.28
C HIS A 81 -18.26 7.80 -15.57
N LEU A 82 -17.98 8.78 -16.44
CA LEU A 82 -18.65 8.89 -17.72
C LEU A 82 -18.20 7.76 -18.65
N PRO A 83 -19.13 7.05 -19.32
CA PRO A 83 -18.80 5.91 -20.19
C PRO A 83 -17.79 6.26 -21.29
N ILE A 84 -17.84 7.48 -21.83
CA ILE A 84 -16.93 7.96 -22.87
C ILE A 84 -15.49 8.04 -22.36
N VAL A 85 -15.30 8.57 -21.15
CA VAL A 85 -13.97 8.70 -20.53
C VAL A 85 -13.42 7.33 -20.15
N GLN A 86 -14.26 6.44 -19.61
CA GLN A 86 -13.87 5.06 -19.33
C GLN A 86 -13.45 4.30 -20.59
N ARG A 87 -14.16 4.51 -21.70
CA ARG A 87 -13.83 3.91 -22.99
C ARG A 87 -12.46 4.36 -23.49
N GLU A 88 -12.15 5.65 -23.40
CA GLU A 88 -10.85 6.15 -23.86
C GLU A 88 -9.70 5.67 -22.95
N ILE A 89 -9.89 5.68 -21.64
CA ILE A 89 -8.93 5.11 -20.69
C ILE A 89 -8.71 3.62 -20.97
N ALA A 90 -9.77 2.85 -21.20
CA ALA A 90 -9.69 1.43 -21.52
C ALA A 90 -8.98 1.19 -22.85
N LYS A 91 -9.23 2.03 -23.86
CA LYS A 91 -8.54 1.98 -25.16
C LYS A 91 -7.04 2.24 -24.99
N ALA A 92 -6.66 3.34 -24.36
CA ALA A 92 -5.25 3.68 -24.10
C ALA A 92 -4.52 2.58 -23.31
N ARG A 93 -5.20 2.01 -22.29
CA ARG A 93 -4.68 0.87 -21.53
C ARG A 93 -4.48 -0.35 -22.43
N ASN A 94 -5.47 -0.71 -23.25
CA ASN A 94 -5.40 -1.89 -24.11
C ASN A 94 -4.34 -1.73 -25.21
N ASP A 95 -4.18 -0.52 -25.76
CA ASP A 95 -3.15 -0.23 -26.76
C ASP A 95 -1.75 -0.31 -26.15
N THR A 96 -1.57 0.22 -24.92
CA THR A 96 -0.33 0.06 -24.14
C THR A 96 -0.04 -1.40 -23.82
N LEU A 97 -1.06 -2.17 -23.40
CA LEU A 97 -0.89 -3.60 -23.14
C LEU A 97 -0.46 -4.32 -24.41
N LYS A 98 -1.08 -4.03 -25.56
CA LYS A 98 -0.70 -4.64 -26.84
C LYS A 98 0.74 -4.35 -27.21
N SER A 99 1.22 -3.12 -27.06
CA SER A 99 2.61 -2.78 -27.38
C SER A 99 3.58 -3.48 -26.42
N VAL A 100 3.29 -3.48 -25.12
CA VAL A 100 4.09 -4.19 -24.11
C VAL A 100 4.14 -5.68 -24.40
N TYR A 101 3.00 -6.32 -24.66
CA TYR A 101 2.96 -7.75 -25.02
C TYR A 101 3.72 -8.02 -26.31
N ALA A 102 3.58 -7.19 -27.34
CA ALA A 102 4.30 -7.37 -28.58
C ALA A 102 5.82 -7.28 -28.37
N ASP A 103 6.30 -6.34 -27.52
CA ASP A 103 7.71 -6.21 -27.22
C ASP A 103 8.25 -7.34 -26.35
N MET A 104 7.49 -7.77 -25.32
CA MET A 104 7.88 -8.86 -24.43
C MET A 104 7.77 -10.25 -25.09
N ALA A 105 6.85 -10.44 -26.03
CA ALA A 105 6.60 -11.74 -26.66
C ALA A 105 7.56 -12.04 -27.83
N LYS A 106 8.33 -11.07 -28.32
CA LYS A 106 9.27 -11.26 -29.44
C LYS A 106 10.23 -12.43 -29.24
N SER A 107 10.80 -12.61 -28.06
CA SER A 107 11.75 -13.71 -27.77
C SER A 107 11.10 -15.07 -27.54
N ILE A 108 9.78 -15.12 -27.39
CA ILE A 108 9.02 -16.33 -27.04
C ILE A 108 7.93 -16.64 -28.07
N GLN A 109 8.01 -16.01 -29.25
CA GLN A 109 7.00 -16.16 -30.29
C GLN A 109 6.95 -17.62 -30.78
N GLY A 110 5.75 -18.22 -30.74
CA GLY A 110 5.55 -19.62 -31.11
C GLY A 110 5.82 -20.62 -29.98
N HIS A 111 6.25 -20.18 -28.80
CA HIS A 111 6.38 -21.05 -27.65
C HIS A 111 5.01 -21.45 -27.09
N GLU A 112 4.80 -22.75 -26.88
CA GLU A 112 3.59 -23.27 -26.25
C GLU A 112 3.72 -23.22 -24.72
N PHE A 113 2.88 -22.39 -24.10
CA PHE A 113 2.81 -22.25 -22.66
C PHE A 113 2.02 -23.40 -22.04
N ALA A 114 2.55 -23.97 -20.95
CA ALA A 114 1.79 -24.89 -20.12
C ALA A 114 0.62 -24.15 -19.47
N LYS A 115 -0.60 -24.63 -19.71
CA LYS A 115 -1.85 -24.04 -19.17
C LYS A 115 -2.42 -24.83 -17.99
N ALA A 116 -1.84 -25.99 -17.71
CA ALA A 116 -2.22 -26.89 -16.63
C ALA A 116 -0.99 -27.67 -16.14
N LEU A 117 -1.08 -28.24 -14.94
CA LEU A 117 -0.11 -29.21 -14.46
C LEU A 117 -0.18 -30.47 -15.33
N PRO A 118 0.95 -31.10 -15.67
CA PRO A 118 0.93 -32.35 -16.41
C PRO A 118 0.36 -33.47 -15.54
N GLU A 119 -0.40 -34.39 -16.14
CA GLU A 119 -1.00 -35.53 -15.43
C GLU A 119 0.06 -36.46 -14.81
N LYS A 120 1.24 -36.50 -15.41
CA LYS A 120 2.42 -37.23 -14.94
C LYS A 120 3.57 -36.25 -14.72
N GLY A 121 4.28 -36.41 -13.61
CA GLY A 121 5.49 -35.64 -13.34
C GLY A 121 6.54 -35.88 -14.43
N LEU A 122 7.21 -34.81 -14.84
CA LEU A 122 8.35 -34.91 -15.76
C LEU A 122 9.50 -35.65 -15.09
N SER A 123 10.21 -36.46 -15.85
CA SER A 123 11.52 -36.97 -15.43
C SER A 123 12.53 -35.81 -15.29
N LYS A 124 13.63 -36.07 -14.58
CA LYS A 124 14.70 -35.09 -14.40
C LYS A 124 15.24 -34.60 -15.74
N ASP A 125 15.48 -35.51 -16.68
CA ASP A 125 16.07 -35.18 -17.98
C ASP A 125 15.10 -34.32 -18.82
N GLU A 126 13.82 -34.68 -18.87
CA GLU A 126 12.79 -33.88 -19.54
C GLU A 126 12.66 -32.47 -18.93
N LEU A 127 12.78 -32.35 -17.60
CA LEU A 127 12.77 -31.06 -16.92
C LEU A 127 14.00 -30.23 -17.31
N MET A 128 15.20 -30.84 -17.31
CA MET A 128 16.43 -30.15 -17.66
C MET A 128 16.42 -29.68 -19.12
N ASP A 129 15.96 -30.51 -20.05
CA ASP A 129 15.80 -30.13 -21.46
C ASP A 129 14.83 -28.96 -21.62
N LYS A 130 13.72 -28.97 -20.87
CA LYS A 130 12.75 -27.88 -20.87
C LYS A 130 13.34 -26.58 -20.32
N LEU A 131 14.11 -26.64 -19.24
CA LEU A 131 14.80 -25.48 -18.66
C LEU A 131 15.88 -24.93 -19.61
N GLN A 132 16.61 -25.81 -20.31
CA GLN A 132 17.60 -25.41 -21.31
C GLN A 132 16.93 -24.74 -22.51
N ASN A 133 15.75 -25.23 -22.93
CA ASN A 133 14.93 -24.56 -23.95
C ASN A 133 14.50 -23.16 -23.49
N TYR A 134 14.05 -22.98 -22.24
CA TYR A 134 13.74 -21.65 -21.71
C TYR A 134 14.95 -20.72 -21.68
N ARG A 135 16.14 -21.26 -21.38
CA ARG A 135 17.38 -20.49 -21.42
C ARG A 135 17.69 -19.96 -22.82
N SER A 136 17.27 -20.66 -23.87
CA SER A 136 17.46 -20.24 -25.26
C SER A 136 16.64 -19.01 -25.67
N PHE A 137 15.64 -18.60 -24.86
CA PHE A 137 14.85 -17.40 -25.12
C PHE A 137 15.61 -16.09 -24.81
N GLU A 138 16.79 -16.20 -24.20
CA GLU A 138 17.69 -15.06 -24.01
C GLU A 138 18.08 -14.46 -25.36
N ASN A 139 17.55 -13.29 -25.69
CA ASN A 139 17.73 -12.63 -26.98
C ASN A 139 18.75 -11.47 -26.94
N ILE A 140 19.26 -11.13 -25.76
CA ILE A 140 20.23 -10.05 -25.55
C ILE A 140 21.45 -10.62 -24.84
N ASN A 141 22.62 -10.48 -25.46
CA ASN A 141 23.89 -10.88 -24.87
C ASN A 141 24.33 -9.89 -23.77
N TYR A 142 23.77 -10.01 -22.56
CA TYR A 142 24.16 -9.18 -21.41
C TYR A 142 25.62 -9.40 -21.00
N SER A 143 26.19 -10.58 -21.29
CA SER A 143 27.59 -10.89 -20.97
C SER A 143 28.60 -10.02 -21.74
N SER A 144 28.17 -9.34 -22.81
CA SER A 144 28.98 -8.36 -23.54
C SER A 144 29.19 -7.03 -22.80
N GLY A 145 28.54 -6.82 -21.65
CA GLY A 145 28.64 -5.58 -20.87
C GLY A 145 27.90 -4.38 -21.49
N LYS A 146 27.08 -4.60 -22.52
CA LYS A 146 26.35 -3.55 -23.26
C LYS A 146 24.91 -3.35 -22.77
N VAL A 147 24.50 -4.04 -21.71
CA VAL A 147 23.19 -3.88 -21.08
C VAL A 147 23.37 -3.05 -19.82
N SER A 148 22.75 -1.87 -19.78
CA SER A 148 22.83 -1.00 -18.61
C SER A 148 22.10 -1.62 -17.42
N GLY A 149 22.80 -1.76 -16.29
CA GLY A 149 22.27 -2.44 -15.11
C GLY A 149 22.00 -3.93 -15.39
N CYS A 150 20.81 -4.40 -15.04
CA CYS A 150 20.32 -5.77 -15.21
C CYS A 150 21.12 -6.86 -14.46
N VAL A 151 22.40 -7.05 -14.80
CA VAL A 151 23.28 -8.06 -14.20
C VAL A 151 24.58 -7.38 -13.74
N TYR A 152 24.78 -7.30 -12.43
CA TYR A 152 25.90 -6.56 -11.81
C TYR A 152 27.21 -7.35 -11.73
N LYS A 153 27.17 -8.69 -11.89
CA LYS A 153 28.35 -9.56 -11.94
C LYS A 153 28.16 -10.64 -13.00
N LEU A 154 29.21 -10.88 -13.80
CA LEU A 154 29.19 -11.87 -14.87
C LEU A 154 29.33 -13.31 -14.33
N SER A 155 28.69 -14.24 -15.04
CA SER A 155 28.52 -15.66 -14.71
C SER A 155 29.81 -16.50 -14.67
N LYS A 156 30.97 -15.94 -15.06
CA LYS A 156 32.28 -16.63 -15.13
C LYS A 156 33.27 -16.22 -14.04
N SER A 157 32.80 -15.65 -12.93
CA SER A 157 33.66 -15.32 -11.79
C SER A 157 33.55 -16.40 -10.72
N ASP A 158 34.61 -16.63 -9.94
CA ASP A 158 34.63 -17.50 -8.76
C ASP A 158 33.44 -17.24 -7.81
N THR A 159 32.89 -16.02 -7.83
CA THR A 159 31.68 -15.63 -7.11
C THR A 159 30.45 -16.50 -7.41
N VAL A 160 30.28 -16.97 -8.64
CA VAL A 160 29.07 -17.73 -9.05
C VAL A 160 29.09 -19.13 -8.45
N GLU A 161 30.27 -19.74 -8.39
CA GLU A 161 30.47 -21.03 -7.72
C GLU A 161 30.15 -20.91 -6.22
N ILE A 162 30.59 -19.81 -5.59
CA ILE A 162 30.24 -19.51 -4.20
C ILE A 162 28.73 -19.38 -4.03
N TYR A 163 28.04 -18.62 -4.89
CA TYR A 163 26.57 -18.46 -4.79
C TYR A 163 25.82 -19.78 -4.94
N ASN A 164 26.22 -20.62 -5.91
CA ASN A 164 25.62 -21.93 -6.09
C ASN A 164 25.84 -22.83 -4.87
N THR A 165 27.04 -22.79 -4.28
CA THR A 165 27.37 -23.56 -3.08
C THR A 165 26.55 -23.11 -1.89
N VAL A 166 26.45 -21.79 -1.65
CA VAL A 166 25.64 -21.22 -0.56
C VAL A 166 24.16 -21.55 -0.75
N PHE A 167 23.62 -21.41 -1.96
CA PHE A 167 22.22 -21.76 -2.23
C PHE A 167 21.95 -23.26 -2.02
N ASN A 168 22.89 -24.13 -2.37
CA ASN A 168 22.76 -25.57 -2.10
C ASN A 168 22.79 -25.90 -0.60
N LEU A 169 23.52 -25.11 0.21
CA LEU A 169 23.60 -25.31 1.67
C LEU A 169 22.38 -24.79 2.42
N PHE A 170 21.78 -23.68 1.97
CA PHE A 170 20.76 -22.95 2.74
C PHE A 170 19.44 -22.71 1.98
N GLY A 171 19.28 -23.25 0.77
CA GLY A 171 18.13 -22.96 -0.11
C GLY A 171 16.78 -23.45 0.42
N ASP A 172 16.77 -24.30 1.44
CA ASP A 172 15.59 -24.84 2.13
C ASP A 172 15.32 -24.18 3.50
N THR A 173 16.13 -23.19 3.89
CA THR A 173 15.97 -22.46 5.15
C THR A 173 14.83 -21.43 5.10
N ASN A 174 14.29 -21.08 6.27
CA ASN A 174 13.23 -20.08 6.39
C ASN A 174 13.46 -19.17 7.63
N PRO A 175 13.87 -17.90 7.44
CA PRO A 175 14.15 -16.96 8.55
C PRO A 175 12.96 -16.72 9.49
N LEU A 176 11.73 -17.07 9.09
CA LEU A 176 10.55 -17.01 9.97
C LEU A 176 10.70 -17.89 11.23
N HIS A 177 11.44 -19.00 11.12
CA HIS A 177 11.68 -19.96 12.19
C HIS A 177 13.10 -19.82 12.75
N ALA A 178 13.36 -18.69 13.40
CA ALA A 178 14.70 -18.30 13.88
C ALA A 178 15.29 -19.21 14.97
N ASP A 179 14.45 -20.03 15.62
CA ASP A 179 14.83 -21.08 16.55
C ASP A 179 15.31 -22.36 15.85
N VAL A 180 14.73 -22.65 14.67
CA VAL A 180 15.10 -23.79 13.81
C VAL A 180 16.33 -23.46 12.96
N PHE A 181 16.44 -22.22 12.46
CA PHE A 181 17.51 -21.76 11.58
C PHE A 181 18.33 -20.62 12.23
N PRO A 182 19.07 -20.90 13.32
CA PRO A 182 19.90 -19.89 13.98
C PRO A 182 21.08 -19.45 13.11
N ASP A 183 21.50 -20.26 12.14
CA ASP A 183 22.54 -19.97 11.16
C ASP A 183 22.19 -18.75 10.29
N ILE A 184 21.06 -18.79 9.60
CA ILE A 184 20.60 -17.70 8.73
C ILE A 184 20.29 -16.46 9.53
N ARG A 185 19.65 -16.59 10.70
CA ARG A 185 19.43 -15.46 11.62
C ARG A 185 20.75 -14.77 11.98
N THR A 186 21.80 -15.55 12.22
CA THR A 186 23.12 -15.01 12.56
C THR A 186 23.74 -14.30 11.36
N MET A 187 23.72 -14.93 10.18
CA MET A 187 24.23 -14.31 8.95
C MET A 187 23.49 -13.01 8.60
N GLU A 188 22.16 -12.95 8.74
CA GLU A 188 21.39 -11.73 8.51
C GLU A 188 21.79 -10.61 9.49
N ALA A 189 21.95 -10.92 10.77
CA ALA A 189 22.37 -9.95 11.78
C ALA A 189 23.78 -9.40 11.51
N GLU A 190 24.71 -10.27 11.10
CA GLU A 190 26.07 -9.88 10.73
C GLU A 190 26.10 -9.01 9.47
N VAL A 191 25.33 -9.35 8.43
CA VAL A 191 25.23 -8.54 7.21
C VAL A 191 24.70 -7.14 7.54
N VAL A 192 23.63 -7.04 8.33
CA VAL A 192 23.08 -5.74 8.77
C VAL A 192 24.14 -4.92 9.51
N ARG A 193 24.89 -5.54 10.44
CA ARG A 193 25.93 -4.83 11.20
C ARG A 193 27.12 -4.42 10.32
N CYS A 194 27.54 -5.27 9.38
CA CYS A 194 28.58 -4.93 8.40
C CYS A 194 28.17 -3.73 7.53
N VAL A 195 26.93 -3.71 7.05
CA VAL A 195 26.41 -2.58 6.27
C VAL A 195 26.29 -1.32 7.13
N ALA A 196 25.77 -1.41 8.36
CA ALA A 196 25.71 -0.27 9.28
C ALA A 196 27.11 0.33 9.51
N THR A 197 28.12 -0.51 9.72
CA THR A 197 29.53 -0.09 9.89
C THR A 197 30.09 0.58 8.64
N MET A 198 29.78 0.06 7.45
CA MET A 198 30.17 0.64 6.16
C MET A 198 29.60 2.05 5.95
N PHE A 199 28.44 2.34 6.53
CA PHE A 199 27.83 3.68 6.55
C PHE A 199 28.15 4.48 7.83
N HIS A 200 29.21 4.11 8.56
CA HIS A 200 29.69 4.79 9.77
C HIS A 200 28.67 4.85 10.91
N GLY A 201 27.77 3.86 11.00
CA GLY A 201 26.81 3.74 12.09
C GLY A 201 27.48 3.38 13.43
N ASP A 202 26.93 3.91 14.51
CA ASP A 202 27.33 3.58 15.88
C ASP A 202 26.55 2.35 16.41
N ASP A 203 26.66 2.09 17.72
CA ASP A 203 25.96 0.98 18.36
C ASP A 203 24.43 1.13 18.36
N ASN A 204 23.93 2.37 18.18
CA ASN A 204 22.50 2.66 18.13
C ASN A 204 21.90 2.42 16.73
N VAL A 205 22.73 2.36 15.69
CA VAL A 205 22.26 2.04 14.34
C VAL A 205 21.85 0.57 14.27
N CYS A 206 20.63 0.33 13.80
CA CYS A 206 20.05 -0.99 13.56
C CYS A 206 19.44 -1.09 12.16
N GLY A 207 19.08 -2.29 11.73
CA GLY A 207 18.44 -2.52 10.44
C GLY A 207 17.84 -3.91 10.33
N THR A 208 17.33 -4.21 9.14
CA THR A 208 16.79 -5.52 8.76
C THR A 208 17.15 -5.83 7.32
N MET A 209 17.24 -7.12 6.99
CA MET A 209 17.28 -7.57 5.60
C MET A 209 15.90 -7.36 4.95
N THR A 210 15.90 -7.16 3.63
CA THR A 210 14.70 -7.03 2.78
C THR A 210 14.97 -7.69 1.43
N SER A 211 13.93 -8.04 0.68
CA SER A 211 14.03 -8.70 -0.64
C SER A 211 14.71 -7.85 -1.72
N GLY A 212 14.74 -6.52 -1.56
CA GLY A 212 15.40 -5.60 -2.48
C GLY A 212 15.08 -4.14 -2.19
N GLY A 213 15.66 -3.24 -2.98
CA GLY A 213 15.60 -1.80 -2.72
C GLY A 213 14.18 -1.21 -2.65
N THR A 214 13.24 -1.72 -3.44
CA THR A 214 11.84 -1.30 -3.38
C THR A 214 11.23 -1.56 -2.01
N GLU A 215 11.43 -2.76 -1.45
CA GLU A 215 10.93 -3.08 -0.11
C GLU A 215 11.64 -2.24 0.95
N SER A 216 12.96 -2.03 0.85
CA SER A 216 13.70 -1.18 1.80
C SER A 216 13.13 0.25 1.85
N ILE A 217 12.82 0.85 0.68
CA ILE A 217 12.22 2.18 0.58
C ILE A 217 10.81 2.17 1.20
N LEU A 218 9.98 1.19 0.86
CA LEU A 218 8.63 1.07 1.41
C LEU A 218 8.63 0.92 2.93
N MET A 219 9.57 0.13 3.48
CA MET A 219 9.74 -0.03 4.92
C MET A 219 10.17 1.26 5.61
N ALA A 220 11.04 2.06 4.99
CA ALA A 220 11.40 3.39 5.48
C ALA A 220 10.18 4.33 5.48
N CYS A 221 9.48 4.45 4.34
CA CYS A 221 8.26 5.27 4.22
C CYS A 221 7.21 4.87 5.26
N LYS A 222 6.94 3.56 5.40
CA LYS A 222 6.01 3.02 6.41
C LYS A 222 6.43 3.42 7.82
N THR A 223 7.72 3.28 8.15
CA THR A 223 8.25 3.61 9.48
C THR A 223 8.06 5.10 9.80
N TYR A 224 8.41 5.99 8.87
CA TYR A 224 8.22 7.43 9.06
C TYR A 224 6.75 7.83 9.13
N ARG A 225 5.88 7.24 8.30
CA ARG A 225 4.43 7.42 8.36
C ARG A 225 3.88 7.06 9.74
N ASP A 226 4.22 5.87 10.23
CA ASP A 226 3.70 5.37 11.51
C ASP A 226 4.22 6.22 12.68
N MET A 227 5.47 6.69 12.61
CA MET A 227 6.01 7.66 13.56
C MET A 227 5.26 9.01 13.53
N ALA A 228 4.93 9.52 12.34
CA ALA A 228 4.19 10.77 12.20
C ALA A 228 2.76 10.65 12.74
N LEU A 229 2.08 9.53 12.45
CA LEU A 229 0.75 9.21 13.00
C LEU A 229 0.78 9.14 14.53
N ALA A 230 1.80 8.51 15.12
CA ALA A 230 1.99 8.47 16.57
C ALA A 230 2.21 9.86 17.19
N LYS A 231 2.71 10.83 16.41
CA LYS A 231 2.85 12.24 16.80
C LYS A 231 1.59 13.08 16.52
N GLY A 232 0.50 12.47 16.04
CA GLY A 232 -0.77 13.15 15.74
C GLY A 232 -0.84 13.83 14.36
N ILE A 233 0.17 13.62 13.50
CA ILE A 233 0.19 14.14 12.12
C ILE A 233 -0.68 13.23 11.25
N LYS A 234 -1.82 13.74 10.76
CA LYS A 234 -2.83 12.92 10.04
C LYS A 234 -2.49 12.68 8.57
N ASN A 235 -1.83 13.63 7.92
CA ASN A 235 -1.44 13.57 6.51
C ASN A 235 0.08 13.80 6.41
N PRO A 236 0.93 12.83 6.77
CA PRO A 236 2.37 12.97 6.57
C PRO A 236 2.70 12.97 5.07
N GLU A 237 3.51 13.92 4.65
CA GLU A 237 4.15 13.90 3.32
C GLU A 237 5.09 12.69 3.23
N MET A 238 5.02 11.97 2.11
CA MET A 238 5.72 10.69 1.87
C MET A 238 6.46 10.69 0.55
#